data_AF-A0A9P6BX27-F1
#
_entry.id   AF-A0A9P6BX27-F1
#
_cell.length_a   1.000
_cell.length_b   1.000
_cell.length_c   1.000
_cell.angle_alpha   90.00
_cell.angle_beta   90.00
_cell.angle_gamma   90.00
#
_symmetry.space_group_name_H-M   'P 1'
#
loop_
_entity.id
_entity.type
_entity.pdbx_description
1 polymer ?
#
loop_
_entity_poly.entity_id
_entity_poly.type
_entity_poly.pdbx_seq_one_letter_code
_entity_poly.pdbx_strand_id
1 'polypeptide(L)'
;VTRWAHLELPTGQIAWSAWKEDEKINGRHSCFVKILAHNTIVFAEVMYFFWVSIEPLPGGYPGGDETCAMVCPLSMPDPTLLESSSNALHLCYYPGWLNFAVFHAKSIQAVVAALP
;
A
#
# COMPACT_ATOMS: atom_id res chain seq x y z
N VAL A 1 -15.29 -11.99 4.50
CA VAL A 1 -14.57 -10.69 4.56
C VAL A 1 -15.18 -9.76 3.53
N THR A 2 -15.69 -8.62 3.97
CA THR A 2 -16.11 -7.53 3.07
C THR A 2 -14.87 -6.82 2.57
N ARG A 3 -14.76 -6.64 1.25
CA ARG A 3 -13.62 -5.98 0.60
C ARG A 3 -14.08 -4.64 0.05
N TRP A 4 -13.36 -3.56 0.37
CA TRP A 4 -13.63 -2.24 -0.19
C TRP A 4 -12.62 -1.89 -1.26
N ALA A 5 -13.14 -1.29 -2.33
CA ALA A 5 -12.37 -0.93 -3.52
C ALA A 5 -11.69 0.44 -3.41
N HIS A 6 -12.14 1.28 -2.47
CA HIS A 6 -11.56 2.59 -2.22
C HIS A 6 -11.59 2.90 -0.72
N LEU A 7 -10.65 3.74 -0.30
CA LEU A 7 -10.58 4.27 1.05
C LEU A 7 -10.12 5.73 1.01
N GLU A 8 -10.81 6.61 1.72
CA GLU A 8 -10.33 7.96 1.98
C GLU A 8 -9.27 7.92 3.10
N LEU A 9 -8.07 8.36 2.77
CA LEU A 9 -6.94 8.42 3.69
C LEU A 9 -7.07 9.62 4.63
N PRO A 10 -6.34 9.64 5.78
CA PRO A 10 -6.31 10.81 6.66
C PRO A 10 -5.85 12.11 5.97
N THR A 11 -5.14 12.00 4.85
CA THR A 11 -4.73 13.12 4.01
C THR A 11 -5.84 13.68 3.11
N GLY A 12 -7.02 13.06 3.08
CA GLY A 12 -8.13 13.37 2.17
C GLY A 12 -7.96 12.78 0.76
N GLN A 13 -6.86 12.06 0.50
CA GLN A 13 -6.68 11.35 -0.77
C GLN A 13 -7.53 10.09 -0.81
N ILE A 14 -8.09 9.76 -1.98
CA ILE A 14 -8.80 8.50 -2.19
C ILE A 14 -7.82 7.48 -2.78
N ALA A 15 -7.48 6.46 -1.99
CA ALA A 15 -6.70 5.32 -2.45
C ALA A 15 -7.62 4.27 -3.06
N TRP A 16 -7.24 3.74 -4.23
CA TRP A 16 -8.01 2.74 -4.96
C TRP A 16 -7.39 1.36 -4.80
N SER A 17 -8.13 0.30 -5.12
CA SER A 17 -7.65 -1.08 -5.10
C SER A 17 -7.48 -1.63 -6.51
N ALA A 18 -6.39 -2.38 -6.75
CA ALA A 18 -6.12 -3.08 -8.00
C ALA A 18 -7.27 -4.01 -8.42
N TRP A 19 -7.91 -4.69 -7.45
CA TRP A 19 -9.03 -5.61 -7.69
C TRP A 19 -10.21 -5.00 -8.48
N LYS A 20 -10.37 -3.67 -8.48
CA LYS A 20 -11.38 -2.95 -9.29
C LYS A 20 -10.78 -1.98 -10.31
N GLU A 21 -9.45 -1.82 -10.35
CA GLU A 21 -8.76 -1.03 -11.38
C GLU A 21 -8.30 -1.89 -12.57
N ASP A 22 -8.09 -3.20 -12.39
CA ASP A 22 -7.76 -4.14 -13.51
C ASP A 22 -8.82 -4.19 -14.61
N GLU A 23 -10.04 -3.72 -14.34
CA GLU A 23 -11.12 -3.59 -15.33
C GLU A 23 -10.99 -2.32 -16.20
N LYS A 24 -10.04 -1.42 -15.91
CA LYS A 24 -9.83 -0.15 -16.65
C LYS A 24 -8.67 -0.29 -17.64
N ILE A 25 -9.01 -0.23 -18.93
CA ILE A 25 -8.09 -0.37 -20.08
C ILE A 25 -7.07 0.79 -20.18
N ASN A 26 -7.29 1.90 -19.46
CA ASN A 26 -6.48 3.10 -19.61
C ASN A 26 -6.51 3.96 -18.33
N GLY A 27 -5.34 4.22 -17.74
CA GLY A 27 -5.13 5.41 -16.92
C GLY A 27 -4.71 5.16 -15.49
N ARG A 28 -3.53 5.70 -15.17
CA ARG A 28 -3.03 6.10 -13.83
C ARG A 28 -3.60 5.28 -12.67
N HIS A 29 -2.91 4.20 -12.37
CA HIS A 29 -3.11 3.35 -11.21
C HIS A 29 -3.08 4.18 -9.92
N SER A 30 -4.26 4.49 -9.38
CA SER A 30 -4.40 5.15 -8.06
C SER A 30 -4.38 4.12 -6.93
N CYS A 31 -3.98 2.88 -7.26
CA CYS A 31 -3.76 1.79 -6.35
C CYS A 31 -2.36 1.78 -5.71
N PHE A 32 -1.40 2.57 -6.19
CA PHE A 32 -0.08 2.65 -5.56
C PHE A 32 -0.07 3.63 -4.38
N VAL A 33 0.57 3.21 -3.30
CA VAL A 33 0.62 3.96 -2.04
C VAL A 33 2.01 3.99 -1.44
N LYS A 34 2.29 5.07 -0.70
CA LYS A 34 3.44 5.23 0.20
C LYS A 34 3.02 4.90 1.62
N ILE A 35 3.68 3.93 2.23
CA ILE A 35 3.37 3.42 3.57
C ILE A 35 4.56 3.69 4.50
N LEU A 36 4.31 4.18 5.71
CA LEU A 36 5.31 4.29 6.76
C LEU A 36 5.18 3.10 7.72
N ALA A 37 6.16 2.20 7.71
CA ALA A 37 6.19 1.03 8.57
C ALA A 37 7.56 0.90 9.26
N HIS A 38 7.57 0.82 10.59
CA HIS A 38 8.81 0.69 11.39
C HIS A 38 9.89 1.72 10.99
N ASN A 39 9.48 2.97 10.78
CA ASN A 39 10.34 4.08 10.35
C ASN A 39 10.97 3.92 8.94
N THR A 40 10.46 2.98 8.14
CA THR A 40 10.87 2.75 6.76
C THR A 40 9.70 3.07 5.82
N ILE A 41 10.02 3.65 4.66
CA ILE A 41 9.05 3.89 3.59
C ILE A 41 8.94 2.64 2.73
N VAL A 42 7.72 2.17 2.53
CA VAL A 42 7.39 1.07 1.63
C VAL A 42 6.45 1.60 0.56
N PHE A 43 6.75 1.33 -0.71
CA PHE A 43 5.83 1.55 -1.81
C PHE A 43 5.13 0.24 -2.13
N ALA A 44 3.81 0.27 -2.34
CA ALA A 44 3.04 -0.92 -2.57
C ALA A 44 1.82 -0.65 -3.44
N GLU A 45 1.36 -1.66 -4.15
CA GLU A 45 0.05 -1.67 -4.77
C GLU A 45 -1.00 -2.19 -3.78
N VAL A 46 -2.10 -1.46 -3.61
CA VAL A 46 -3.23 -1.89 -2.79
C VAL A 46 -4.07 -2.89 -3.57
N MET A 47 -4.22 -4.10 -3.04
CA MET A 47 -5.10 -5.12 -3.61
C MET A 47 -6.55 -4.94 -3.20
N TYR A 48 -6.80 -4.64 -1.93
CA TYR A 48 -8.11 -4.27 -1.37
C TYR A 48 -7.99 -3.80 0.08
N PHE A 49 -9.01 -3.09 0.55
CA PHE A 49 -9.17 -2.74 1.97
C PHE A 49 -10.15 -3.69 2.65
N PHE A 50 -9.95 -3.94 3.94
CA PHE A 50 -10.82 -4.78 4.75
C PHE A 50 -10.76 -4.41 6.24
N TRP A 51 -11.77 -4.84 6.99
CA TRP A 51 -11.80 -4.71 8.44
C TRP A 51 -11.49 -6.06 9.06
N VAL A 52 -10.78 -6.02 10.18
CA VAL A 52 -10.48 -7.20 10.98
C VAL A 52 -10.67 -6.86 12.44
N SER A 53 -11.38 -7.72 13.15
CA SER A 53 -11.45 -7.66 14.61
C SER A 53 -10.27 -8.45 15.17
N ILE A 54 -9.39 -7.78 15.89
CA ILE A 54 -8.19 -8.37 16.50
C ILE A 54 -8.47 -8.56 17.99
N GLU A 55 -8.29 -9.78 18.48
CA GLU A 55 -8.37 -10.04 19.92
C GLU A 55 -7.20 -9.39 20.67
N PRO A 56 -7.36 -9.03 21.94
CA PRO A 56 -6.25 -8.55 22.76
C PRO A 56 -5.10 -9.56 22.76
N LEU A 57 -3.88 -9.11 22.47
CA LEU A 57 -2.71 -9.98 22.40
C LEU A 57 -1.88 -9.92 23.69
N PRO A 58 -1.26 -11.04 24.09
CA PRO A 58 -0.22 -11.02 25.12
C PRO A 58 0.90 -10.06 24.68
N GLY A 59 1.25 -9.10 25.54
CA GLY A 59 2.18 -8.01 25.19
C GLY A 59 1.56 -6.62 25.14
N GLY A 60 0.26 -6.49 25.48
CA GLY A 60 -0.38 -5.20 25.73
C GLY A 60 -1.05 -4.56 24.52
N TYR A 61 -1.23 -5.30 23.42
CA TYR A 61 -2.07 -4.81 22.32
C TYR A 61 -3.55 -4.92 22.75
N PRO A 62 -4.30 -3.82 22.80
CA PRO A 62 -5.66 -3.81 23.34
C PRO A 62 -6.67 -4.59 22.50
N GLY A 63 -6.33 -4.95 21.25
CA GLY A 63 -7.29 -5.49 20.29
C GLY A 63 -8.24 -4.41 19.76
N GLY A 64 -9.24 -4.83 18.99
CA GLY A 64 -10.27 -3.95 18.42
C GLY A 64 -10.47 -4.16 16.93
N ASP A 65 -11.41 -3.37 16.38
CA ASP A 65 -11.67 -3.34 14.94
C ASP A 65 -10.66 -2.44 14.24
N GLU A 66 -9.85 -3.05 13.38
CA GLU A 66 -8.83 -2.35 12.62
C GLU A 66 -9.19 -2.31 11.14
N THR A 67 -8.91 -1.16 10.51
CA THR A 67 -8.97 -1.03 9.05
C THR A 67 -7.60 -1.32 8.48
N CYS A 68 -7.53 -2.32 7.62
CA CYS A 68 -6.29 -2.81 7.02
C CYS A 68 -6.35 -2.72 5.49
N ALA A 69 -5.16 -2.64 4.89
CA ALA A 69 -4.94 -2.76 3.47
C ALA A 69 -4.16 -4.05 3.19
N MET A 70 -4.69 -4.89 2.30
CA MET A 70 -3.92 -5.94 1.66
C MET A 70 -3.14 -5.29 0.52
N VAL A 71 -1.82 -5.45 0.51
CA VAL A 71 -0.96 -4.82 -0.49
C VAL A 71 0.06 -5.80 -1.06
N CYS A 72 0.53 -5.50 -2.26
CA CYS A 72 1.72 -6.10 -2.86
C CYS A 72 2.87 -5.08 -2.79
N PRO A 73 3.82 -5.22 -1.85
CA PRO A 73 4.97 -4.31 -1.76
C PRO A 73 5.88 -4.43 -2.97
N LEU A 74 6.31 -3.27 -3.48
CA LEU A 74 7.39 -3.18 -4.45
C LEU A 74 8.73 -3.57 -3.79
N SER A 75 9.70 -3.99 -4.60
CA SER A 75 11.06 -4.19 -4.12
C SER A 75 11.68 -2.88 -3.64
N MET A 76 12.80 -2.99 -2.93
CA MET A 76 13.69 -1.84 -2.75
C MET A 76 14.11 -1.28 -4.12
N PRO A 77 14.24 0.05 -4.26
CA PRO A 77 14.66 0.68 -5.50
C PRO A 77 16.10 0.30 -5.84
N ASP A 78 16.45 0.31 -7.13
CA ASP A 78 17.85 0.23 -7.57
C ASP A 78 18.64 1.39 -6.93
N PRO A 79 19.65 1.09 -6.10
CA PRO A 79 20.35 2.13 -5.34
C PRO A 79 21.17 3.07 -6.25
N THR A 80 21.69 2.56 -7.38
CA THR A 80 22.52 3.34 -8.31
C THR A 80 21.68 4.37 -9.04
N LEU A 81 20.49 3.97 -9.51
CA LEU A 81 19.56 4.88 -10.19
C LEU A 81 18.92 5.87 -9.23
N LEU A 82 18.63 5.44 -8.00
CA LEU A 82 18.10 6.33 -6.97
C LEU A 82 19.12 7.42 -6.63
N GLU A 83 20.39 7.06 -6.41
CA GLU A 83 21.44 8.03 -6.08
C GLU A 83 21.74 8.96 -7.25
N SER A 84 21.92 8.43 -8.46
CA SER A 84 22.20 9.25 -9.66
C SER A 84 21.06 10.19 -10.04
N SER A 85 19.83 9.88 -9.64
CA SER A 85 18.66 10.75 -9.80
C SER A 85 18.42 11.69 -8.61
N SER A 86 19.33 11.78 -7.64
CA SER A 86 19.15 12.58 -6.40
C SER A 86 17.87 12.21 -5.65
N ASN A 87 17.56 10.92 -5.55
CA ASN A 87 16.36 10.34 -4.94
C ASN A 87 15.04 10.68 -5.65
N ALA A 88 15.08 11.07 -6.93
CA ALA A 88 13.88 11.39 -7.69
C ALA A 88 13.24 10.15 -8.34
N LEU A 89 14.03 9.16 -8.76
CA LEU A 89 13.56 7.98 -9.47
C LEU A 89 13.68 6.72 -8.62
N HIS A 90 12.53 6.12 -8.29
CA HIS A 90 12.46 4.82 -7.62
C HIS A 90 12.16 3.73 -8.65
N LEU A 91 13.21 3.13 -9.24
CA LEU A 91 13.05 1.96 -10.09
C LEU A 91 12.94 0.71 -9.22
N CYS A 92 11.74 0.15 -9.13
CA CYS A 92 11.43 -1.02 -8.32
C CYS A 92 10.93 -2.18 -9.19
N TYR A 93 11.15 -3.41 -8.71
CA TYR A 93 10.53 -4.60 -9.26
C TYR A 93 9.15 -4.81 -8.63
N TYR A 94 8.17 -5.17 -9.46
CA TYR A 94 6.83 -5.57 -9.04
C TYR A 94 6.78 -7.10 -8.90
N PRO A 95 6.74 -7.65 -7.68
CA PRO A 95 6.79 -9.11 -7.46
C PRO A 95 5.46 -9.81 -7.78
N GLY A 96 4.38 -9.05 -8.01
CA GLY A 96 3.05 -9.59 -8.24
C GLY A 96 2.54 -10.41 -7.06
N TRP A 97 1.86 -11.51 -7.36
CA TRP A 97 1.02 -12.22 -6.39
C TRP A 97 1.81 -13.08 -5.40
N LEU A 98 3.14 -13.01 -5.44
CA LEU A 98 4.04 -13.82 -4.63
C LEU A 98 4.40 -13.19 -3.28
N ASN A 99 4.10 -11.91 -3.07
CA ASN A 99 4.48 -11.19 -1.87
C ASN A 99 3.37 -10.27 -1.39
N PHE A 100 2.40 -10.83 -0.66
CA PHE A 100 1.34 -10.04 -0.03
C PHE A 100 1.70 -9.68 1.41
N ALA A 101 1.38 -8.45 1.79
CA ALA A 101 1.53 -7.95 3.13
C ALA A 101 0.26 -7.21 3.58
N VAL A 102 0.03 -7.20 4.89
CA VAL A 102 -1.07 -6.45 5.49
C VAL A 102 -0.46 -5.27 6.25
N PHE A 103 -0.97 -4.07 5.95
CA PHE A 103 -0.65 -2.87 6.70
C PHE A 103 -1.91 -2.26 7.29
N HIS A 104 -1.76 -1.63 8.44
CA HIS A 104 -2.82 -0.80 9.00
C HIS A 104 -3.09 0.38 8.04
N ALA A 105 -4.34 0.65 7.67
CA ALA A 105 -4.65 1.64 6.64
C ALA A 105 -4.16 3.06 7.00
N LYS A 106 -4.19 3.44 8.29
CA LYS A 106 -3.61 4.70 8.79
C LYS A 106 -2.09 4.84 8.59
N SER A 107 -1.36 3.76 8.29
CA SER A 107 0.07 3.84 7.97
C SER A 107 0.33 4.31 6.53
N ILE A 108 -0.71 4.34 5.70
CA ILE A 108 -0.64 4.88 4.35
C ILE A 108 -0.55 6.41 4.44
N GLN A 109 0.58 6.96 4.01
CA GLN A 109 0.84 8.40 4.03
C GLN A 109 0.32 9.10 2.79
N ALA A 110 0.37 8.45 1.63
CA ALA A 110 -0.07 9.07 0.39
C ALA A 110 -0.40 8.04 -0.70
N VAL A 111 -1.29 8.44 -1.61
CA VAL A 111 -1.41 7.81 -2.94
C VAL A 111 -0.29 8.35 -3.82
N VAL A 112 0.37 7.46 -4.56
CA VAL A 112 1.46 7.79 -5.47
C VAL A 112 1.12 7.33 -6.89
N ALA A 113 1.65 8.03 -7.89
CA ALA A 113 1.59 7.56 -9.26
C ALA A 113 2.79 6.65 -9.52
N ALA A 114 2.55 5.40 -9.92
CA ALA A 114 3.57 4.55 -10.50
C ALA A 114 3.38 4.49 -12.02
N LEU A 115 4.50 4.42 -12.74
CA LEU A 115 4.53 4.19 -14.18
C LEU A 115 5.06 2.76 -14.39
N PRO A 116 4.23 1.82 -14.87
CA PRO A 116 4.65 0.46 -15.15
C PRO A 116 5.54 0.36 -16.41
#